data_AF-A0A244EBA1-F1
#
_entry.id   AF-A0A244EBA1-F1
#
_cell.length_a   1.000
_cell.length_b   1.000
_cell.length_c   1.000
_cell.angle_alpha   90.00
_cell.angle_beta   90.00
_cell.angle_gamma   90.00
#
_symmetry.space_group_name_H-M   'P 1'
#
loop_
_entity.id
_entity.type
_entity.pdbx_description
1 polymer ?
#
loop_
_entity_poly.entity_id
_entity_poly.type
_entity_poly.pdbx_seq_one_letter_code
_entity_poly.pdbx_strand_id
1 'polypeptide(L)'
;MKRDDAQAATLGLEARQVLENPAFNDAFERMSRAIFQAWRKCDLRDAEGQRLLLQQAKLVDRIKATLGGMIEQGNLADARIQADDLRDESRLRRGLRSVTGR
;
A
#
# COMPACT_ATOMS: atom_id res chain seq x y z
N MET A 1 -11.78 15.09 -5.92
CA MET A 1 -10.44 15.50 -5.49
C MET A 1 -10.29 15.57 -3.98
N LYS A 2 -10.86 16.54 -3.24
CA LYS A 2 -10.67 16.64 -1.77
C LYS A 2 -11.14 15.43 -0.95
N ARG A 3 -12.25 14.80 -1.33
CA ARG A 3 -12.72 13.57 -0.69
C ARG A 3 -11.78 12.39 -0.98
N ASP A 4 -11.19 12.37 -2.16
CA ASP A 4 -10.30 11.30 -2.60
C ASP A 4 -8.93 11.42 -1.91
N ASP A 5 -8.40 12.63 -1.75
CA ASP A 5 -7.15 12.89 -1.01
C ASP A 5 -7.32 12.59 0.49
N ALA A 6 -8.44 12.99 1.11
CA ALA A 6 -8.70 12.67 2.51
C ALA A 6 -8.88 11.15 2.74
N GLN A 7 -9.50 10.45 1.79
CA GLN A 7 -9.60 8.99 1.81
C GLN A 7 -8.24 8.32 1.64
N ALA A 8 -7.41 8.80 0.71
CA ALA A 8 -6.06 8.29 0.49
C ALA A 8 -5.16 8.48 1.72
N ALA A 9 -5.26 9.64 2.40
CA ALA A 9 -4.57 9.89 3.66
C ALA A 9 -5.00 8.91 4.76
N THR A 10 -6.31 8.70 4.91
CA THR A 10 -6.87 7.74 5.90
C THR A 10 -6.38 6.32 5.61
N LEU A 11 -6.45 5.88 4.36
CA LEU A 11 -5.97 4.56 3.94
C LEU A 11 -4.47 4.39 4.16
N GLY A 12 -3.67 5.44 3.95
CA GLY A 12 -2.23 5.41 4.24
C GLY A 12 -1.95 5.19 5.73
N LEU A 13 -2.73 5.83 6.61
CA LEU A 13 -2.61 5.65 8.06
C LEU A 13 -3.02 4.23 8.50
N GLU A 14 -4.12 3.71 7.96
CA GLU A 14 -4.56 2.33 8.22
C GLU A 14 -3.53 1.31 7.71
N ALA A 15 -3.00 1.49 6.49
CA ALA A 15 -1.97 0.64 5.92
C ALA A 15 -0.70 0.62 6.79
N ARG A 16 -0.32 1.78 7.36
CA ARG A 16 0.78 1.89 8.31
C ARG A 16 0.51 1.06 9.58
N GLN A 17 -0.67 1.19 10.17
CA GLN A 17 -1.05 0.42 11.36
C GLN A 17 -0.98 -1.10 11.09
N VAL A 18 -1.36 -1.54 9.89
CA VAL A 18 -1.25 -2.94 9.49
C VAL A 18 0.21 -3.39 9.42
N LEU A 19 1.10 -2.61 8.78
CA LEU A 19 2.52 -2.97 8.66
C LEU A 19 3.29 -2.89 9.98
N GLU A 20 2.87 -2.03 10.90
CA GLU A 20 3.44 -1.92 12.25
C GLU A 20 2.91 -3.01 13.20
N ASN A 21 1.84 -3.72 12.83
CA ASN A 21 1.26 -4.78 13.66
C ASN A 21 2.18 -6.02 13.73
N PRO A 22 2.63 -6.43 14.92
CA PRO A 22 3.54 -7.57 15.07
C PRO A 22 2.89 -8.90 14.68
N ALA A 23 1.59 -9.09 14.92
CA ALA A 23 0.89 -10.30 14.53
C ALA A 23 0.75 -10.43 13.01
N PHE A 24 0.57 -9.31 12.31
CA PHE A 24 0.55 -9.27 10.85
C PHE A 24 1.92 -9.66 10.28
N ASN A 25 3.00 -9.11 10.84
CA ASN A 25 4.36 -9.44 10.41
C ASN A 25 4.70 -10.91 10.67
N ASP A 26 4.38 -11.44 11.85
CA ASP A 26 4.59 -12.86 12.19
C ASP A 26 3.79 -13.79 11.26
N ALA A 27 2.54 -13.44 10.93
CA ALA A 27 1.74 -14.23 9.99
C ALA A 27 2.41 -14.32 8.60
N PHE A 28 2.89 -13.20 8.07
CA PHE A 28 3.59 -13.19 6.78
C PHE A 28 4.93 -13.94 6.84
N GLU A 29 5.69 -13.84 7.94
CA GLU A 29 6.90 -14.64 8.12
C GLU A 29 6.60 -16.14 8.12
N ARG A 30 5.54 -16.56 8.83
CA ARG A 30 5.11 -17.97 8.85
C ARG A 30 4.71 -18.45 7.46
N MET A 31 4.00 -17.63 6.69
CA MET A 31 3.65 -17.94 5.30
C MET A 31 4.91 -18.11 4.43
N SER A 32 5.85 -17.15 4.48
CA SER A 32 7.10 -17.24 3.70
C SER A 32 7.92 -18.48 4.08
N ARG A 33 8.00 -18.81 5.38
CA ARG A 33 8.66 -20.03 5.86
C ARG A 33 7.98 -21.29 5.33
N ALA A 34 6.65 -21.35 5.36
CA ALA A 34 5.89 -22.50 4.86
C ALA A 34 6.09 -22.70 3.35
N ILE A 35 6.05 -21.62 2.57
CA ILE A 35 6.30 -21.66 1.12
C ILE A 35 7.72 -22.13 0.82
N PHE A 36 8.71 -21.62 1.54
CA PHE A 36 10.11 -22.04 1.38
C PHE A 36 10.31 -23.52 1.72
N GLN A 37 9.66 -24.02 2.78
CA GLN A 37 9.70 -25.43 3.12
C GLN A 37 9.02 -26.31 2.07
N ALA A 38 7.89 -25.87 1.52
CA ALA A 38 7.21 -26.55 0.42
C ALA A 38 8.08 -26.57 -0.85
N TRP A 39 8.73 -25.46 -1.16
CA TRP A 39 9.69 -25.35 -2.27
C TRP A 39 10.81 -26.38 -2.16
N ARG A 40 11.41 -26.50 -0.98
CA ARG A 40 12.49 -27.47 -0.72
C ARG A 40 12.06 -28.93 -0.85
N LYS A 41 10.77 -29.22 -0.68
CA LYS A 41 10.20 -30.57 -0.78
C LYS A 41 9.64 -30.89 -2.17
N CYS A 42 9.48 -29.88 -3.03
CA CYS A 42 8.94 -30.05 -4.37
C CYS A 42 9.91 -30.85 -5.24
N ASP A 43 9.39 -31.76 -6.05
CA ASP A 43 10.20 -32.53 -7.00
C ASP A 43 10.75 -31.58 -8.08
N LEU A 44 12.01 -31.80 -8.45
CA LEU A 44 12.67 -31.08 -9.54
C LEU A 44 11.94 -31.27 -10.88
N ARG A 45 11.25 -32.40 -11.06
CA ARG A 45 10.48 -32.71 -12.28
C ARG A 45 9.08 -32.07 -12.30
N ASP A 46 8.59 -31.59 -11.16
CA ASP A 46 7.30 -30.92 -11.05
C ASP A 46 7.43 -29.42 -11.35
N ALA A 47 7.49 -29.09 -12.64
CA ALA A 47 7.60 -27.70 -13.09
C ALA A 47 6.37 -26.86 -12.73
N GLU A 48 5.19 -27.47 -12.66
CA GLU A 48 3.95 -26.76 -12.35
C GLU A 48 3.88 -26.39 -10.86
N GLY A 49 4.16 -27.36 -9.97
CA GLY A 49 4.22 -27.13 -8.53
C GLY A 49 5.26 -26.07 -8.15
N GLN A 50 6.44 -26.11 -8.78
CA GLN A 50 7.43 -25.04 -8.64
C GLN A 50 6.85 -23.70 -9.09
N ARG A 51 6.22 -23.60 -10.26
CA ARG A 51 5.67 -22.31 -10.72
C ARG A 51 4.63 -21.75 -9.74
N LEU A 52 3.75 -22.59 -9.20
CA LEU A 52 2.72 -22.19 -8.24
C LEU A 52 3.33 -21.70 -6.92
N LEU A 53 4.31 -22.39 -6.37
CA LEU A 53 5.00 -21.97 -5.15
C LEU A 53 5.75 -20.65 -5.33
N LEU A 54 6.35 -20.42 -6.51
CA LEU A 54 7.00 -19.15 -6.84
C LEU A 54 5.98 -18.01 -6.92
N GLN A 55 4.81 -18.26 -7.53
CA GLN A 55 3.72 -17.29 -7.59
C GLN A 55 3.22 -16.96 -6.18
N GLN A 56 3.07 -17.96 -5.32
CA GLN A 56 2.65 -17.76 -3.93
C GLN A 56 3.64 -16.88 -3.16
N ALA A 57 4.94 -17.14 -3.28
CA ALA A 57 5.98 -16.31 -2.67
C ALA A 57 5.87 -14.85 -3.13
N LYS A 58 5.76 -14.63 -4.45
CA LYS A 58 5.63 -13.29 -5.04
C LYS A 58 4.35 -12.57 -4.59
N LEU A 59 3.25 -13.28 -4.39
CA LEU A 59 2.00 -12.69 -3.90
C LEU A 59 2.14 -12.19 -2.47
N VAL A 60 2.77 -12.98 -1.60
CA VAL A 60 3.06 -12.61 -0.21
C VAL A 60 3.88 -11.30 -0.17
N ASP A 61 4.94 -11.21 -0.97
CA ASP A 61 5.75 -10.00 -1.06
C ASP A 61 4.97 -8.80 -1.64
N ARG A 62 4.15 -9.06 -2.67
CA ARG A 62 3.36 -8.02 -3.34
C ARG A 62 2.34 -7.37 -2.39
N ILE A 63 1.72 -8.13 -1.49
CA ILE A 63 0.76 -7.56 -0.53
C ILE A 63 1.44 -6.51 0.36
N LYS A 64 2.63 -6.84 0.91
CA LYS A 64 3.42 -5.88 1.71
C LYS A 64 3.82 -4.66 0.89
N ALA A 65 4.26 -4.86 -0.35
CA ALA A 65 4.63 -3.76 -1.25
C ALA A 65 3.43 -2.86 -1.59
N THR A 66 2.24 -3.44 -1.79
CA THR A 66 1.00 -2.69 -2.03
C THR A 66 0.62 -1.83 -0.83
N LEU A 67 0.70 -2.38 0.39
CA LEU A 67 0.46 -1.61 1.62
C LEU A 67 1.50 -0.48 1.78
N GLY A 68 2.77 -0.73 1.48
CA GLY A 68 3.80 0.31 1.45
C GLY A 68 3.46 1.43 0.46
N GLY A 69 2.99 1.07 -0.74
CA GLY A 69 2.53 2.04 -1.73
C GLY A 69 1.33 2.87 -1.26
N MET A 70 0.41 2.30 -0.49
CA MET A 70 -0.72 3.04 0.09
C MET A 70 -0.25 4.09 1.11
N ILE A 71 0.79 3.77 1.90
CA ILE A 71 1.40 4.73 2.85
C ILE A 71 1.98 5.91 2.10
N GLU A 72 2.77 5.67 1.05
CA GLU A 72 3.36 6.75 0.24
C GLU A 72 2.28 7.62 -0.43
N GLN A 73 1.22 7.01 -0.95
CA GLN A 73 0.09 7.73 -1.51
C GLN A 73 -0.63 8.59 -0.46
N GLY A 74 -0.82 8.06 0.75
CA GLY A 74 -1.40 8.81 1.87
C GLY A 74 -0.54 9.99 2.29
N ASN A 75 0.78 9.81 2.43
CA ASN A 75 1.73 10.88 2.76
C ASN A 75 1.67 12.02 1.72
N LEU A 76 1.57 11.68 0.43
CA LEU A 76 1.43 12.66 -0.64
C LEU A 76 0.08 13.39 -0.57
N ALA A 77 -1.00 12.70 -0.23
CA ALA A 77 -2.31 13.30 -0.05
C ALA A 77 -2.32 14.28 1.14
N ASP A 78 -1.73 13.89 2.27
CA ASP A 78 -1.57 14.76 3.43
C ASP A 78 -0.75 16.01 3.11
N ALA A 79 0.37 15.86 2.40
CA ALA A 79 1.19 16.99 1.98
C ALA A 79 0.41 17.97 1.09
N ARG A 80 -0.46 17.47 0.19
CA ARG A 80 -1.34 18.31 -0.64
C ARG A 80 -2.37 19.06 0.19
N ILE A 81 -3.01 18.39 1.16
CA ILE A 81 -3.98 19.00 2.06
C ILE A 81 -3.32 20.14 2.85
N GLN A 82 -2.15 19.88 3.46
CA GLN A 82 -1.42 20.89 4.22
C GLN A 82 -0.98 22.07 3.34
N ALA A 83 -0.51 21.81 2.12
CA ALA A 83 -0.12 22.88 1.19
C ALA A 83 -1.31 23.76 0.79
N ASP A 84 -2.51 23.19 0.65
CA ASP A 84 -3.73 23.94 0.38
C ASP A 84 -4.24 24.74 1.59
N ASP A 85 -4.01 24.25 2.81
CA ASP A 85 -4.41 24.93 4.04
C ASP A 85 -3.47 26.08 4.42
N LEU A 86 -2.17 25.93 4.16
CA LEU A 86 -1.16 26.99 4.37
C LEU A 86 -1.28 28.14 3.36
N ARG A 87 -2.03 27.97 2.25
CA ARG A 87 -2.30 29.03 1.28
C ARG A 87 -3.38 29.97 1.81
N ASP A 88 -2.95 31.19 2.12
CA ASP A 88 -3.81 32.28 2.59
C ASP A 88 -4.63 32.88 1.44
N GLU A 89 -5.65 32.13 0.99
CA GLU A 89 -6.56 32.52 -0.08
C GLU A 89 -8.03 32.41 0.35
N SER A 90 -8.85 33.33 -0.14
CA SER A 90 -10.28 33.32 0.13
C SER A 90 -10.97 32.09 -0.49
N ARG A 91 -11.97 31.53 0.21
CA ARG A 91 -12.72 30.33 -0.21
C ARG A 91 -13.29 30.44 -1.63
N LEU A 92 -13.63 31.65 -2.06
CA LEU A 92 -14.07 31.97 -3.42
C LEU A 92 -12.95 31.77 -4.47
N ARG A 93 -11.74 32.29 -4.23
CA ARG A 93 -10.58 32.10 -5.12
C ARG A 93 -10.18 30.63 -5.24
N ARG A 94 -10.25 29.90 -4.13
CA ARG A 94 -9.99 28.45 -4.08
C ARG A 94 -10.99 27.66 -4.93
N GLY A 95 -12.29 27.99 -4.82
CA GLY A 95 -13.36 27.38 -5.62
C GLY A 95 -13.20 27.66 -7.11
N LEU A 96 -12.90 28.91 -7.47
CA LEU A 96 -12.64 29.30 -8.86
C LEU A 96 -11.48 28.51 -9.47
N ARG A 97 -10.32 28.42 -8.79
CA ARG A 97 -9.16 27.62 -9.27
C ARG A 97 -9.51 26.16 -9.54
N SER A 98 -10.26 25.53 -8.64
CA SER A 98 -10.63 24.12 -8.77
C SER A 98 -11.49 23.82 -10.00
N VAL A 99 -12.15 24.84 -10.56
CA VAL A 99 -13.04 24.73 -11.71
C VAL A 99 -12.40 25.25 -12.99
N THR A 100 -11.53 26.27 -12.93
CA THR A 100 -10.88 26.86 -14.12
C THR A 100 -9.51 26.29 -14.49
N GLY A 101 -8.91 25.44 -13.65
CA GLY A 101 -7.89 24.48 -14.05
C GLY A 101 -6.77 24.99 -14.98
N ARG A 102 -6.01 25.98 -14.53
CA ARG A 102 -4.56 26.07 -14.74
C ARG A 102 -3.88 26.16 -13.37
#